data_AF-A0A370TYD1-F1
#
_entry.id   AF-A0A370TYD1-F1
#
_cell.length_a   1.000
_cell.length_b   1.000
_cell.length_c   1.000
_cell.angle_alpha   90.00
_cell.angle_beta   90.00
_cell.angle_gamma   90.00
#
_symmetry.space_group_name_H-M   'P 1'
#
loop_
_entity.id
_entity.type
_entity.pdbx_description
1 polymer ?
#
loop_
_entity_poly.entity_id
_entity_poly.type
_entity_poly.pdbx_seq_one_letter_code
_entity_poly.pdbx_strand_id
1 'polypeptide(L)'
;MAPSAIIPDLPLPPQSAVQKSIGDSSPFFQHSAHPAYLQQLASNILHDLQFQHDWTSLTIHTHSTANNLPLPRPIISGLPPRRVYVHPDEQVQIIKAEHEMGESIEQRPEREWVLPSQIQEEWSVAKFAEVFDALDVLPPAEDGENEEEPDELAVGHEWQGTNRPKRLLLATATAYEAHGSGRAGNVLRQMMSRPLRETAIVRGASIVQPN
;
A
#
# COMPACT_ATOMS: atom_id res chain seq x y z
N MET A 1 46.89 -45.47 -15.00
CA MET A 1 46.80 -44.33 -15.92
C MET A 1 45.38 -44.32 -16.48
N ALA A 2 44.53 -43.43 -15.98
CA ALA A 2 43.15 -43.27 -16.46
C ALA A 2 43.08 -42.01 -17.34
N PRO A 3 42.37 -42.02 -18.48
CA PRO A 3 42.31 -40.86 -19.37
C PRO A 3 41.36 -39.79 -18.81
N SER A 4 41.87 -38.56 -18.71
CA SER A 4 41.09 -37.36 -18.34
C SER A 4 40.04 -37.05 -19.41
N ALA A 5 38.77 -36.99 -19.02
CA ALA A 5 37.69 -36.52 -19.87
C ALA A 5 37.84 -35.02 -20.12
N ILE A 6 38.03 -34.66 -21.39
CA ILE A 6 37.97 -33.28 -21.87
C ILE A 6 36.49 -32.92 -21.97
N ILE A 7 36.02 -32.04 -21.09
CA ILE A 7 34.67 -31.46 -21.13
C ILE A 7 34.73 -30.29 -22.13
N PRO A 8 34.01 -30.34 -23.27
CA PRO A 8 33.95 -29.21 -24.17
C PRO A 8 33.15 -28.07 -23.54
N ASP A 9 33.70 -26.87 -23.63
CA ASP A 9 33.14 -25.60 -23.17
C ASP A 9 31.74 -25.38 -23.79
N LEU A 10 30.70 -25.50 -22.97
CA LEU A 10 29.33 -25.22 -23.38
C LEU A 10 29.14 -23.70 -23.45
N PRO A 11 28.69 -23.13 -24.58
CA PRO A 11 28.36 -21.71 -24.64
C PRO A 11 27.22 -21.40 -23.66
N LEU A 12 27.45 -20.41 -22.81
CA LEU A 12 26.46 -19.88 -21.86
C LEU A 12 25.15 -19.56 -22.59
N PRO A 13 23.98 -19.86 -22.02
CA PRO A 13 22.71 -19.55 -22.64
C PRO A 13 22.58 -18.03 -22.88
N PRO A 14 21.95 -17.61 -23.99
CA PRO A 14 21.73 -16.20 -24.26
C PRO A 14 20.86 -15.58 -23.15
N GLN A 15 21.25 -14.40 -22.69
CA GLN A 15 20.50 -13.67 -21.67
C GLN A 15 19.07 -13.43 -22.16
N SER A 16 18.09 -13.79 -21.32
CA SER A 16 16.67 -13.54 -21.59
C SER A 16 16.40 -12.04 -21.73
N ALA A 17 15.38 -11.67 -22.52
CA ALA A 17 14.98 -10.25 -22.70
C ALA A 17 14.69 -9.54 -21.36
N VAL A 18 14.27 -10.31 -20.35
CA VAL A 18 14.09 -9.83 -18.97
C VAL A 18 15.42 -9.53 -18.29
N GLN A 19 16.44 -10.37 -18.47
CA GLN A 19 17.79 -10.13 -17.91
C GLN A 19 18.46 -8.92 -18.59
N LYS A 20 18.20 -8.72 -19.88
CA LYS A 20 18.67 -7.54 -20.62
C LYS A 20 18.05 -6.24 -20.12
N SER A 21 16.74 -6.23 -19.86
CA SER A 21 16.04 -5.05 -19.31
C SER A 21 16.43 -4.75 -17.85
N ILE A 22 16.67 -5.79 -17.04
CA ILE A 22 17.25 -5.63 -15.70
C ILE A 22 18.68 -5.07 -15.78
N GLY A 23 19.49 -5.54 -16.74
CA GLY A 23 20.85 -5.05 -16.99
C GLY A 23 20.90 -3.59 -17.47
N ASP A 24 19.99 -3.19 -18.36
CA ASP A 24 19.89 -1.81 -18.87
C ASP A 24 19.33 -0.83 -17.83
N SER A 25 18.62 -1.31 -16.81
CA SER A 25 18.12 -0.50 -15.68
C SER A 25 19.16 -0.34 -14.54
N SER A 26 20.29 -1.04 -14.64
CA SER A 26 21.42 -0.97 -13.70
C SER A 26 21.92 0.45 -13.36
N PRO A 27 22.01 1.44 -14.27
CA PRO A 27 22.46 2.78 -13.90
C PRO A 27 21.48 3.55 -13.00
N PHE A 28 20.19 3.19 -12.96
CA PHE A 28 19.22 3.79 -12.02
C PHE A 28 19.30 3.17 -10.62
N PHE A 29 19.65 1.88 -10.52
CA PHE A 29 19.74 1.18 -9.24
C PHE A 29 21.08 1.37 -8.51
N GLN A 30 22.13 1.84 -9.20
CA GLN A 30 23.47 2.06 -8.64
C GLN A 30 23.56 3.24 -7.65
N HIS A 31 22.55 4.11 -7.57
CA HIS A 31 22.54 5.28 -6.68
C HIS A 31 21.72 5.09 -5.40
N SER A 32 21.12 3.92 -5.19
CA SER A 32 20.22 3.71 -4.06
C SER A 32 20.92 2.95 -2.93
N ALA A 33 20.69 3.36 -1.68
CA ALA A 33 21.20 2.69 -0.49
C ALA A 33 20.61 1.27 -0.27
N HIS A 34 19.68 0.83 -1.12
CA HIS A 34 18.89 -0.39 -0.93
C HIS A 34 19.28 -1.50 -1.92
N PRO A 35 19.15 -2.78 -1.52
CA PRO A 35 19.27 -3.91 -2.42
C PRO A 35 18.40 -3.76 -3.69
N ALA A 36 18.96 -4.12 -4.85
CA ALA A 36 18.29 -3.96 -6.15
C ALA A 36 16.91 -4.63 -6.22
N TYR A 37 16.73 -5.79 -5.57
CA TYR A 37 15.44 -6.49 -5.56
C TYR A 37 14.32 -5.69 -4.85
N LEU A 38 14.66 -4.89 -3.83
CA LEU A 38 13.69 -4.04 -3.12
C LEU A 38 13.28 -2.84 -3.94
N GLN A 39 14.23 -2.26 -4.68
CA GLN A 39 13.93 -1.18 -5.59
C GLN A 39 13.03 -1.66 -6.72
N GLN A 40 13.30 -2.84 -7.26
CA GLN A 40 12.46 -3.44 -8.29
C GLN A 40 11.05 -3.76 -7.76
N LEU A 41 10.95 -4.28 -6.52
CA LEU A 41 9.67 -4.50 -5.86
C LEU A 41 8.89 -3.18 -5.67
N ALA A 42 9.54 -2.13 -5.18
CA ALA A 42 8.93 -0.82 -5.00
C ALA A 42 8.46 -0.24 -6.34
N SER A 43 9.27 -0.35 -7.40
CA SER A 43 8.90 0.10 -8.74
C SER A 43 7.70 -0.66 -9.29
N ASN A 44 7.63 -1.99 -9.09
CA ASN A 44 6.49 -2.79 -9.54
C ASN A 44 5.22 -2.40 -8.81
N ILE A 45 5.29 -2.23 -7.49
CA ILE A 45 4.14 -1.84 -6.69
C ILE A 45 3.71 -0.41 -7.02
N LEU A 46 4.64 0.53 -7.24
CA LEU A 46 4.31 1.88 -7.68
C LEU A 46 3.57 1.85 -9.02
N HIS A 47 4.03 1.04 -9.96
CA HIS A 47 3.37 0.85 -11.24
C HIS A 47 1.94 0.29 -11.06
N ASP A 48 1.75 -0.70 -10.20
CA ASP A 48 0.43 -1.25 -9.91
C ASP A 48 -0.50 -0.23 -9.25
N LEU A 49 0.01 0.56 -8.29
CA LEU A 49 -0.75 1.64 -7.67
C LEU A 49 -1.21 2.67 -8.71
N GLN A 50 -0.33 3.04 -9.64
CA GLN A 50 -0.64 4.02 -10.67
C GLN A 50 -1.68 3.50 -11.68
N PHE A 51 -1.48 2.31 -12.23
CA PHE A 51 -2.24 1.83 -13.39
C PHE A 51 -3.39 0.89 -13.06
N GLN A 52 -3.37 0.23 -11.90
CA GLN A 52 -4.43 -0.70 -11.49
C GLN A 52 -5.32 -0.12 -10.40
N HIS A 53 -4.80 0.81 -9.59
CA HIS A 53 -5.52 1.41 -8.48
C HIS A 53 -5.79 2.91 -8.65
N ASP A 54 -5.39 3.51 -9.76
CA ASP A 54 -5.58 4.93 -10.09
C ASP A 54 -5.03 5.89 -9.01
N TRP A 55 -3.91 5.52 -8.36
CA TRP A 55 -3.25 6.41 -7.41
C TRP A 55 -2.48 7.51 -8.13
N THR A 56 -2.51 8.71 -7.56
CA THR A 56 -1.83 9.90 -8.08
C THR A 56 -0.73 10.37 -7.12
N SER A 57 0.12 11.28 -7.59
CA SER A 57 1.23 11.89 -6.82
C SER A 57 2.10 10.84 -6.10
N LEU A 58 2.49 9.79 -6.84
CA LEU A 58 3.26 8.66 -6.33
C LEU A 58 4.77 8.94 -6.31
N THR A 59 5.41 8.74 -5.15
CA THR A 59 6.85 9.00 -4.96
C THR A 59 7.49 7.88 -4.14
N ILE A 60 8.68 7.43 -4.56
CA ILE A 60 9.47 6.44 -3.79
C ILE A 60 10.42 7.18 -2.85
N HIS A 61 10.25 6.92 -1.57
CA HIS A 61 11.08 7.45 -0.49
C HIS A 61 12.14 6.43 -0.10
N THR A 62 13.40 6.87 -0.15
CA THR A 62 14.57 6.07 0.29
C THR A 62 15.17 6.58 1.59
N HIS A 63 14.79 7.79 1.99
CA HIS A 63 15.21 8.48 3.20
C HIS A 63 13.98 8.86 4.02
N SER A 64 14.15 8.88 5.34
CA SER A 64 13.14 9.26 6.31
C SER A 64 12.81 10.74 6.13
N THR A 65 11.53 11.06 6.04
CA THR A 65 11.07 12.45 5.92
C THR A 65 11.19 13.21 7.25
N ALA A 66 11.19 12.49 8.38
CA ALA A 66 11.31 13.07 9.71
C ALA A 66 12.78 13.36 10.10
N ASN A 67 13.69 12.40 9.86
CA ASN A 67 15.07 12.46 10.37
C ASN A 67 16.13 12.53 9.27
N ASN A 68 15.73 12.47 7.99
CA ASN A 68 16.61 12.40 6.82
C ASN A 68 17.63 11.24 6.83
N LEU A 69 17.40 10.24 7.70
CA LEU A 69 18.19 9.01 7.78
C LEU A 69 17.77 8.06 6.66
N PRO A 70 18.68 7.20 6.15
CA PRO A 70 18.30 6.18 5.19
C PRO A 70 17.25 5.26 5.82
N LEU A 71 16.12 5.06 5.13
CA LEU A 71 15.11 4.11 5.60
C LEU A 71 15.68 2.69 5.53
N PRO A 72 15.25 1.75 6.37
CA PRO A 72 15.70 0.36 6.24
C PRO A 72 15.26 -0.27 4.89
N ARG A 73 14.20 0.29 4.27
CA ARG A 73 13.64 -0.15 2.98
C ARG A 73 12.98 1.01 2.23
N PRO A 74 12.84 0.92 0.90
CA PRO A 74 12.08 1.91 0.14
C PRO A 74 10.59 1.85 0.48
N ILE A 75 9.98 3.02 0.67
CA ILE A 75 8.55 3.21 0.95
C ILE A 75 7.94 4.05 -0.16
N ILE A 76 6.66 3.86 -0.47
CA ILE A 76 5.95 4.65 -1.46
C ILE A 76 4.97 5.58 -0.74
N SER A 77 4.88 6.84 -1.16
CA SER A 77 3.78 7.72 -0.79
C SER A 77 2.90 7.97 -2.00
N GLY A 78 1.59 8.13 -1.82
CA GLY A 78 0.71 8.56 -2.89
C GLY A 78 -0.68 8.91 -2.42
N LEU A 79 -1.48 9.48 -3.33
CA LEU A 79 -2.86 9.85 -3.10
C LEU A 79 -3.78 8.78 -3.74
N PRO A 80 -4.57 8.04 -2.95
CA PRO A 80 -5.54 7.10 -3.48
C PRO A 80 -6.73 7.85 -4.12
N PRO A 81 -7.47 7.24 -5.06
CA PRO A 81 -8.65 7.87 -5.68
C PRO A 81 -9.82 8.07 -4.71
N ARG A 82 -9.83 7.32 -3.60
CA ARG A 82 -10.80 7.42 -2.51
C ARG A 82 -10.08 7.24 -1.18
N ARG A 83 -10.63 7.82 -0.12
CA ARG A 83 -10.10 7.64 1.23
C ARG A 83 -10.05 6.14 1.60
N VAL A 84 -8.86 5.63 1.95
CA VAL A 84 -8.61 4.19 2.13
C VAL A 84 -9.08 3.70 3.50
N TYR A 85 -9.02 4.56 4.51
CA TYR A 85 -9.43 4.25 5.87
C TYR A 85 -10.18 5.44 6.48
N VAL A 86 -11.27 5.12 7.19
CA VAL A 86 -12.06 6.07 7.99
C VAL A 86 -12.09 5.49 9.39
N HIS A 87 -11.79 6.31 10.40
CA HIS A 87 -11.84 5.84 11.78
C HIS A 87 -13.30 5.43 12.14
N PRO A 88 -13.54 4.34 12.89
CA PRO A 88 -14.91 3.92 13.22
C PRO A 88 -15.72 5.01 13.94
N ASP A 89 -15.10 5.79 14.83
CA ASP A 89 -15.81 6.87 15.52
C ASP A 89 -16.13 8.04 14.58
N GLU A 90 -15.22 8.34 13.65
CA GLU A 90 -15.46 9.31 12.57
C GLU A 90 -16.61 8.85 11.67
N GLN A 91 -16.66 7.56 11.33
CA GLN A 91 -17.73 7.00 10.52
C GLN A 91 -19.09 7.16 11.21
N VAL A 92 -19.15 6.99 12.53
CA VAL A 92 -20.37 7.26 13.31
C VAL A 92 -20.75 8.73 13.27
N GLN A 93 -19.77 9.65 13.36
CA GLN A 93 -20.03 11.08 13.26
C GLN A 93 -20.55 11.47 11.86
N ILE A 94 -19.93 10.94 10.81
CA ILE A 94 -20.36 11.14 9.41
C ILE A 94 -21.80 10.66 9.25
N ILE A 95 -22.13 9.44 9.65
CA ILE A 95 -23.50 8.89 9.53
C ILE A 95 -24.52 9.75 10.28
N LYS A 96 -24.18 10.26 11.47
CA LYS A 96 -25.07 11.15 12.23
C LYS A 96 -25.30 12.46 11.51
N ALA A 97 -24.24 13.10 11.03
CA ALA A 97 -24.32 14.35 10.31
C ALA A 97 -25.07 14.20 8.96
N GLU A 98 -24.86 13.10 8.22
CA GLU A 98 -25.63 12.79 7.00
C GLU A 98 -27.13 12.63 7.30
N HIS A 99 -27.49 12.01 8.44
CA HIS A 99 -28.89 11.89 8.84
C HIS A 99 -29.50 13.24 9.26
N GLU A 100 -28.72 14.13 9.87
CA GLU A 100 -29.18 15.46 10.31
C GLU A 100 -29.30 16.45 9.14
N MET A 101 -28.35 16.44 8.21
CA MET A 101 -28.29 17.34 7.06
C MET A 101 -29.06 16.82 5.84
N GLY A 102 -29.27 15.51 5.73
CA GLY A 102 -29.91 14.87 4.59
C GLY A 102 -29.05 14.81 3.32
N GLU A 103 -27.77 15.16 3.42
CA GLU A 103 -26.78 15.16 2.33
C GLU A 103 -25.62 14.22 2.67
N SER A 104 -24.97 13.66 1.64
CA SER A 104 -23.79 12.82 1.86
C SER A 104 -22.54 13.67 2.02
N ILE A 105 -21.73 13.35 3.02
CA ILE A 105 -20.49 14.07 3.32
C ILE A 105 -19.38 13.50 2.44
N GLU A 106 -18.82 14.35 1.57
CA GLU A 106 -17.72 13.96 0.69
C GLU A 106 -16.45 13.65 1.50
N GLN A 107 -15.94 12.42 1.34
CA GLN A 107 -14.71 11.98 1.97
C GLN A 107 -13.51 12.33 1.09
N ARG A 108 -12.77 13.37 1.47
CA ARG A 108 -11.57 13.77 0.73
C ARG A 108 -10.50 12.67 0.78
N PRO A 109 -9.85 12.34 -0.36
CA PRO A 109 -8.71 11.46 -0.34
C PRO A 109 -7.56 12.04 0.46
N GLU A 110 -6.83 11.19 1.18
CA GLU A 110 -5.67 11.59 1.97
C GLU A 110 -4.45 10.82 1.51
N ARG A 111 -3.28 11.46 1.54
CA ARG A 111 -2.02 10.83 1.16
C ARG A 111 -1.62 9.75 2.15
N GLU A 112 -1.20 8.61 1.62
CA GLU A 112 -0.90 7.40 2.38
C GLU A 112 0.54 6.93 2.20
N TRP A 113 1.08 6.38 3.27
CA TRP A 113 2.30 5.58 3.22
C TRP A 113 1.98 4.15 2.81
N VAL A 114 2.73 3.62 1.85
CA VAL A 114 2.61 2.25 1.35
C VAL A 114 3.97 1.56 1.46
N LEU A 115 4.02 0.47 2.21
CA LEU A 115 5.17 -0.41 2.36
C LEU A 115 5.12 -1.54 1.30
N PRO A 116 6.08 -1.58 0.38
CA PRO A 116 6.27 -2.69 -0.54
C PRO A 116 6.66 -3.98 0.20
N SER A 117 5.95 -5.07 -0.09
CA SER A 117 6.17 -6.39 0.52
C SER A 117 5.99 -7.51 -0.50
N GLN A 118 6.62 -8.66 -0.24
CA GLN A 118 6.46 -9.89 -1.01
C GLN A 118 5.78 -10.96 -0.15
N ILE A 119 4.97 -11.82 -0.77
CA ILE A 119 4.23 -12.86 -0.02
C ILE A 119 5.14 -13.88 0.67
N GLN A 120 6.34 -14.12 0.14
CA GLN A 120 7.32 -15.06 0.72
C GLN A 120 8.19 -14.42 1.81
N GLU A 121 8.00 -13.13 2.07
CA GLU A 121 8.79 -12.41 3.05
C GLU A 121 8.25 -12.63 4.47
N GLU A 122 9.14 -13.01 5.39
CA GLU A 122 8.82 -13.06 6.81
C GLU A 122 8.96 -11.68 7.47
N TRP A 123 7.81 -11.07 7.74
CA TRP A 123 7.69 -9.85 8.52
C TRP A 123 7.66 -10.17 10.02
N SER A 124 8.68 -9.68 10.74
CA SER A 124 8.63 -9.60 12.19
C SER A 124 8.05 -8.25 12.62
N VAL A 125 7.40 -8.22 13.78
CA VAL A 125 6.89 -6.97 14.37
C VAL A 125 8.01 -5.94 14.57
N ALA A 126 9.22 -6.39 14.91
CA ALA A 126 10.38 -5.52 15.08
C ALA A 126 10.77 -4.80 13.78
N LYS A 127 10.83 -5.52 12.64
CA LYS A 127 11.11 -4.93 11.32
C LYS A 127 10.03 -3.93 10.90
N PHE A 128 8.77 -4.24 11.21
CA PHE A 128 7.67 -3.34 10.91
C PHE A 128 7.74 -2.07 11.77
N ALA A 129 8.02 -2.22 13.07
CA ALA A 129 8.19 -1.11 13.98
C ALA A 129 9.36 -0.21 13.57
N GLU A 130 10.50 -0.78 13.14
CA GLU A 130 11.65 -0.01 12.66
C GLU A 130 11.31 0.87 11.45
N VAL A 131 10.59 0.31 10.47
CA VAL A 131 10.09 1.08 9.32
C VAL A 131 9.09 2.14 9.79
N PHE A 132 8.14 1.75 10.65
CA PHE A 132 7.09 2.62 11.13
C PHE A 132 7.69 3.80 11.89
N ASP A 133 8.61 3.60 12.83
CA ASP A 133 9.25 4.64 13.64
C ASP A 133 10.03 5.65 12.78
N ALA A 134 10.57 5.21 11.64
CA ALA A 134 11.33 6.07 10.73
C ALA A 134 10.47 6.98 9.84
N LEU A 135 9.16 6.78 9.76
CA LEU A 135 8.25 7.61 8.95
C LEU A 135 7.72 8.83 9.73
N ASP A 136 7.04 9.74 9.05
CA ASP A 136 6.23 10.77 9.71
C ASP A 136 4.73 10.40 9.67
N VAL A 137 3.87 11.11 10.42
CA VAL A 137 2.41 10.93 10.44
C VAL A 137 1.80 11.15 9.06
N LEU A 138 2.30 12.17 8.36
CA LEU A 138 1.91 12.52 7.01
C LEU A 138 3.11 12.36 6.06
N PRO A 139 2.93 11.70 4.91
CA PRO A 139 3.89 11.82 3.83
C PRO A 139 3.97 13.27 3.35
N PRO A 140 5.18 13.78 3.06
CA PRO A 140 5.35 15.16 2.62
C PRO A 140 4.58 15.38 1.32
N ALA A 141 3.83 16.48 1.25
CA ALA A 141 3.31 16.97 -0.01
C ALA A 141 4.49 17.39 -0.90
N GLU A 142 4.45 17.03 -2.19
CA GLU A 142 5.38 17.63 -3.14
C GLU A 142 4.98 19.10 -3.37
N ASP A 143 5.98 19.98 -3.44
CA ASP A 143 5.88 21.43 -3.46
C ASP A 143 4.71 21.94 -4.34
N GLY A 144 3.62 22.40 -3.69
CA GLY A 144 2.53 23.11 -4.37
C GLY A 144 1.12 22.51 -4.24
N GLU A 145 0.97 21.31 -3.67
CA GLU A 145 -0.32 20.85 -3.17
C GLU A 145 -0.53 21.50 -1.79
N ASN A 146 -1.35 22.55 -1.70
CA ASN A 146 -1.75 23.12 -0.42
C ASN A 146 -2.29 21.98 0.44
N GLU A 147 -1.59 21.67 1.53
CA GLU A 147 -2.17 20.97 2.66
C GLU A 147 -3.32 21.88 3.14
N GLU A 148 -4.52 21.65 2.62
CA GLU A 148 -5.71 22.36 3.07
C GLU A 148 -5.82 22.05 4.56
N GLU A 149 -5.47 23.06 5.38
CA GLU A 149 -5.64 23.02 6.83
C GLU A 149 -7.03 22.43 7.13
N PRO A 150 -7.11 21.40 7.98
CA PRO A 150 -8.35 20.71 8.24
C PRO A 150 -9.37 21.74 8.71
N ASP A 151 -10.49 21.83 8.00
CA ASP A 151 -11.60 22.68 8.42
C ASP A 151 -12.03 22.18 9.81
N GLU A 152 -11.79 22.98 10.86
CA GLU A 152 -12.11 22.60 12.24
C GLU A 152 -13.63 22.32 12.42
N LEU A 153 -14.45 22.79 11.46
CA LEU A 153 -15.88 22.54 11.40
C LEU A 153 -16.23 21.24 10.63
N ALA A 154 -15.26 20.61 9.97
CA ALA A 154 -15.46 19.34 9.29
C ALA A 154 -15.67 18.20 10.29
N VAL A 155 -16.63 17.35 9.94
CA VAL A 155 -16.91 16.12 10.68
C VAL A 155 -15.66 15.23 10.62
N GLY A 156 -15.16 14.81 11.78
CA GLY A 156 -13.98 13.96 11.86
C GLY A 156 -12.62 14.65 11.82
N HIS A 157 -12.53 15.98 12.03
CA HIS A 157 -11.25 16.72 12.06
C HIS A 157 -10.22 16.15 13.05
N GLU A 158 -10.66 15.48 14.11
CA GLU A 158 -9.81 14.77 15.08
C GLU A 158 -9.06 13.57 14.47
N TRP A 159 -9.56 13.02 13.35
CA TRP A 159 -9.07 11.81 12.71
C TRP A 159 -8.47 12.07 11.31
N GLN A 160 -8.35 13.34 10.94
CA GLN A 160 -7.87 13.80 9.64
C GLN A 160 -6.61 14.64 9.78
N GLY A 161 -5.84 14.77 8.69
CA GLY A 161 -4.65 15.64 8.64
C GLY A 161 -3.63 15.33 9.73
N THR A 162 -3.10 16.36 10.38
CA THR A 162 -2.05 16.25 11.41
C THR A 162 -2.53 15.56 12.69
N ASN A 163 -3.84 15.56 12.96
CA ASN A 163 -4.42 14.92 14.14
C ASN A 163 -4.58 13.40 13.98
N ARG A 164 -4.46 12.90 12.75
CA ARG A 164 -4.68 11.49 12.44
C ARG A 164 -3.59 10.61 13.07
N PRO A 165 -3.93 9.38 13.51
CA PRO A 165 -2.92 8.42 13.91
C PRO A 165 -2.06 8.02 12.70
N LYS A 166 -0.76 7.85 12.93
CA LYS A 166 0.19 7.39 11.92
C LYS A 166 -0.23 6.02 11.38
N ARG A 167 -0.26 5.90 10.06
CA ARG A 167 -0.73 4.69 9.37
C ARG A 167 0.18 4.32 8.22
N LEU A 168 0.23 3.02 7.95
CA LEU A 168 1.07 2.41 6.92
C LEU A 168 0.28 1.29 6.25
N LEU A 169 0.13 1.37 4.94
CA LEU A 169 -0.52 0.35 4.12
C LEU A 169 0.50 -0.67 3.65
N LEU A 170 0.15 -1.95 3.70
CA LEU A 170 1.02 -3.02 3.21
C LEU A 170 0.59 -3.43 1.80
N ALA A 171 1.44 -3.17 0.81
CA ALA A 171 1.23 -3.64 -0.55
C ALA A 171 2.03 -4.92 -0.77
N THR A 172 1.32 -6.04 -0.93
CA THR A 172 1.96 -7.35 -1.10
C THR A 172 1.92 -7.78 -2.55
N ALA A 173 3.08 -7.93 -3.18
CA ALA A 173 3.21 -8.53 -4.50
C ALA A 173 3.05 -10.05 -4.41
N THR A 174 2.11 -10.60 -5.17
CA THR A 174 1.89 -12.03 -5.29
C THR A 174 2.45 -12.53 -6.60
N ALA A 175 3.43 -13.44 -6.58
CA ALA A 175 3.82 -14.16 -7.77
C ALA A 175 2.73 -15.20 -8.09
N TYR A 176 1.93 -14.96 -9.12
CA TYR A 176 1.09 -16.00 -9.72
C TYR A 176 1.96 -16.82 -10.66
N GLU A 177 2.33 -18.04 -10.26
CA GLU A 177 2.90 -19.02 -11.18
C GLU A 177 1.80 -19.50 -12.12
N ALA A 178 1.78 -18.94 -13.32
CA ALA A 178 0.84 -19.29 -14.36
C ALA A 178 1.11 -20.70 -14.90
N HIS A 179 0.53 -21.72 -14.27
CA HIS A 179 0.33 -23.00 -14.92
C HIS A 179 -0.74 -22.84 -16.01
N GLY A 180 -0.29 -22.49 -17.21
CA GLY A 180 -1.08 -22.52 -18.44
C GLY A 180 -2.00 -21.32 -18.64
N SER A 181 -1.66 -20.49 -19.64
CA SER A 181 -2.57 -19.55 -20.29
C SER A 181 -3.30 -18.58 -19.35
N GLY A 182 -2.59 -17.58 -18.79
CA GLY A 182 -3.21 -16.68 -17.82
C GLY A 182 -2.70 -15.26 -17.90
N ARG A 183 -3.63 -14.31 -18.08
CA ARG A 183 -3.48 -12.88 -17.77
C ARG A 183 -2.90 -12.73 -16.36
N ALA A 184 -1.73 -12.12 -16.23
CA ALA A 184 -1.14 -11.75 -14.96
C ALA A 184 -1.92 -10.56 -14.40
N GLY A 185 -2.66 -10.76 -13.32
CA GLY A 185 -3.25 -9.69 -12.50
C GLY A 185 -2.65 -9.79 -11.10
N ASN A 186 -2.02 -8.72 -10.63
CA ASN A 186 -1.57 -8.61 -9.25
C ASN A 186 -2.79 -8.23 -8.39
N VAL A 187 -3.09 -9.03 -7.36
CA VAL A 187 -4.24 -8.76 -6.49
C VAL A 187 -3.72 -8.11 -5.21
N LEU A 188 -3.95 -6.81 -5.05
CA LEU A 188 -3.76 -6.12 -3.78
C LEU A 188 -4.80 -6.64 -2.78
N ARG A 189 -4.38 -7.55 -1.91
CA ARG A 189 -5.27 -8.08 -0.87
C ARG A 189 -5.30 -7.11 0.30
N GLN A 190 -6.33 -6.27 0.36
CA GLN A 190 -6.66 -5.53 1.57
C GLN A 190 -7.02 -6.55 2.65
N MET A 191 -6.14 -6.77 3.62
CA MET A 191 -6.46 -7.57 4.81
C MET A 191 -7.41 -6.74 5.69
N MET A 192 -8.70 -6.76 5.32
CA MET A 192 -9.77 -6.34 6.22
C MET A 192 -10.01 -7.44 7.25
N SER A 193 -10.06 -6.99 8.50
CA SER A 193 -10.56 -7.69 9.68
C SER A 193 -11.83 -8.48 9.31
N ARG A 194 -11.82 -9.79 9.59
CA ARG A 194 -12.95 -10.69 9.32
C ARG A 194 -14.13 -10.31 10.23
N PRO A 195 -15.32 -9.97 9.69
CA PRO A 195 -16.54 -10.08 10.48
C PRO A 195 -16.92 -11.57 10.55
N LEU A 196 -17.14 -12.09 11.77
CA LEU A 196 -17.82 -13.37 11.94
C LEU A 196 -19.20 -13.29 11.27
N ARG A 197 -19.48 -14.27 10.42
CA ARG A 197 -20.80 -14.50 9.82
C ARG A 197 -21.73 -15.23 10.80
N GLU A 198 -23.02 -15.10 10.48
CA GLU A 198 -24.22 -15.80 10.98
C GLU A 198 -24.79 -15.27 12.31
N THR A 199 -26.08 -14.94 12.42
CA THR A 199 -27.26 -15.60 11.80
C THR A 199 -28.40 -14.59 11.56
N ALA A 200 -29.09 -14.73 10.43
CA ALA A 200 -30.39 -14.11 10.16
C ALA A 200 -31.54 -15.09 10.50
N ILE A 201 -32.79 -14.58 10.54
CA ILE A 201 -34.13 -15.24 10.62
C ILE A 201 -34.82 -14.98 12.00
N VAL A 202 -36.06 -14.48 12.17
CA VAL A 202 -37.18 -14.09 11.27
C VAL A 202 -38.16 -13.15 12.02
N ARG A 203 -38.93 -12.38 11.24
CA ARG A 203 -40.09 -11.54 11.59
C ARG A 203 -41.14 -12.21 12.52
N GLY A 204 -41.80 -11.37 13.32
CA GLY A 204 -43.11 -11.67 13.89
C GLY A 204 -43.74 -10.45 14.57
N ALA A 205 -44.54 -9.68 13.81
CA ALA A 205 -45.42 -8.65 14.37
C ALA A 205 -46.64 -9.31 15.04
N SER A 206 -47.01 -8.87 16.23
CA SER A 206 -48.43 -8.85 16.62
C SER A 206 -48.72 -7.84 17.72
N ILE A 207 -49.76 -7.08 17.40
CA ILE A 207 -50.48 -6.03 18.11
C ILE A 207 -50.95 -6.50 19.49
N VAL A 208 -50.84 -5.62 20.50
CA VAL A 208 -51.60 -5.73 21.75
C VAL A 208 -52.46 -4.47 21.86
N GLN A 209 -53.77 -4.65 21.76
CA GLN A 209 -54.76 -3.65 22.16
C GLN A 209 -55.04 -3.75 23.67
N PRO A 210 -55.47 -2.64 24.30
CA PRO A 210 -55.75 -2.61 25.73
C PRO A 210 -57.18 -3.06 26.05
N ASN A 211 -57.36 -3.67 27.21
CA ASN A 211 -58.58 -3.59 28.00
C ASN A 211 -58.21 -3.66 29.49
#